data_AF-A0A4R8QL73-F1
#
_entry.id   AF-A0A4R8QL73-F1
#
_cell.length_a   1.000
_cell.length_b   1.000
_cell.length_c   1.000
_cell.angle_alpha   90.00
_cell.angle_beta   90.00
_cell.angle_gamma   90.00
#
_symmetry.space_group_name_H-M   'P 1'
#
loop_
_entity.id
_entity.type
_entity.pdbx_description
1 polymer ?
#
loop_
_entity_poly.entity_id
_entity_poly.type
_entity_poly.pdbx_seq_one_letter_code
_entity_poly.pdbx_strand_id
1 'polypeptide(L)'
;MTRGYQNGEEPVVKVEIDVSKRKMVVEAAYNAEDKTPSRLHLNQVLEYLWEAEEGELEQLLYIEYAEIDNEATKVVLQNIRTRRQLATTTGFKVKPGMTSEDWAALVQSPFGKVSQRMATSGGTAVKAFKVESRRFSPTINLWNDYLTVKLG
;
A
#
# COMPACT_ATOMS: atom_id res chain seq x y z
N MET A 1 -9.25 24.31 -12.41
CA MET A 1 -8.08 23.69 -11.75
C MET A 1 -8.49 23.31 -10.34
N THR A 2 -8.83 22.05 -10.10
CA THR A 2 -8.88 21.55 -8.72
C THR A 2 -7.44 21.18 -8.37
N ARG A 3 -6.77 22.05 -7.61
CA ARG A 3 -5.61 21.61 -6.81
C ARG A 3 -6.13 20.47 -5.94
N GLY A 4 -5.47 19.30 -5.96
CA GLY A 4 -5.82 18.19 -5.09
C GLY A 4 -5.92 18.63 -3.63
N TYR A 5 -6.65 17.85 -2.83
CA TYR A 5 -6.94 17.98 -1.39
C TYR A 5 -7.15 19.38 -0.79
N GLN A 6 -7.86 19.47 0.33
CA GLN A 6 -7.88 20.71 1.11
C GLN A 6 -6.44 21.00 1.56
N ASN A 7 -5.93 22.21 1.28
CA ASN A 7 -4.53 22.66 1.43
C ASN A 7 -3.54 22.33 0.29
N GLY A 8 -3.98 21.75 -0.82
CA GLY A 8 -3.11 21.56 -1.99
C GLY A 8 -2.23 20.31 -1.94
N GLU A 9 -2.61 19.32 -1.13
CA GLU A 9 -1.91 18.02 -1.03
C GLU A 9 -2.33 17.08 -2.18
N GLU A 10 -1.44 16.14 -2.57
CA GLU A 10 -1.68 15.27 -3.74
C GLU A 10 -2.13 13.84 -3.33
N PRO A 11 -3.29 13.34 -3.84
CA PRO A 11 -3.87 12.06 -3.43
C PRO A 11 -3.05 10.82 -3.70
N VAL A 12 -2.46 10.79 -4.88
CA VAL A 12 -1.59 9.74 -5.37
C VAL A 12 -0.75 10.45 -6.41
N VAL A 13 0.56 10.51 -6.19
CA VAL A 13 1.45 11.22 -7.12
C VAL A 13 1.61 10.40 -8.39
N LYS A 14 1.60 9.05 -8.29
CA LYS A 14 1.73 8.16 -9.46
C LYS A 14 1.23 6.74 -9.21
N VAL A 15 0.56 6.15 -10.21
CA VAL A 15 0.20 4.72 -10.26
C VAL A 15 0.78 4.13 -11.54
N GLU A 16 1.49 3.01 -11.43
CA GLU A 16 1.93 2.20 -12.56
C GLU A 16 1.19 0.87 -12.58
N ILE A 17 0.65 0.50 -13.74
CA ILE A 17 -0.14 -0.72 -13.92
C ILE A 17 0.60 -1.63 -14.91
N ASP A 18 0.85 -2.87 -14.51
CA ASP A 18 1.41 -3.92 -15.36
C ASP A 18 0.42 -5.09 -15.39
N VAL A 19 -0.50 -5.05 -16.36
CA VAL A 19 -1.54 -6.07 -16.55
C VAL A 19 -0.92 -7.44 -16.86
N SER A 20 0.18 -7.47 -17.62
CA SER A 20 0.88 -8.72 -17.97
C SER A 20 1.44 -9.45 -16.74
N LYS A 21 1.95 -8.69 -15.76
CA LYS A 21 2.44 -9.22 -14.47
C LYS A 21 1.37 -9.25 -13.39
N ARG A 22 0.13 -8.86 -13.71
CA ARG A 22 -1.00 -8.78 -12.77
C ARG A 22 -0.65 -7.98 -11.51
N LYS A 23 -0.01 -6.82 -11.72
CA LYS A 23 0.61 -5.99 -10.68
C LYS A 23 0.23 -4.53 -10.83
N MET A 24 -0.05 -3.88 -9.71
CA MET A 24 -0.14 -2.41 -9.62
C MET A 24 0.90 -1.89 -8.63
N VAL A 25 1.59 -0.79 -8.98
CA VAL A 25 2.52 -0.06 -8.13
C VAL A 25 1.94 1.33 -7.85
N VAL A 26 1.83 1.71 -6.58
CA VAL A 26 1.34 3.01 -6.15
C VAL A 26 2.48 3.75 -5.44
N GLU A 27 2.90 4.88 -6.00
CA GLU A 27 4.00 5.72 -5.49
C GLU A 27 3.46 6.99 -4.81
N ALA A 28 4.01 7.32 -3.64
CA ALA A 28 3.71 8.53 -2.86
C ALA A 28 2.20 8.77 -2.65
N ALA A 29 1.46 7.73 -2.26
CA ALA A 29 0.05 7.85 -1.91
C ALA A 29 -0.13 8.54 -0.55
N TYR A 30 -0.88 9.64 -0.52
CA TYR A 30 -1.29 10.32 0.71
C TYR A 30 -2.76 10.06 0.98
N ASN A 31 -3.07 9.45 2.14
CA ASN A 31 -4.45 9.10 2.51
C ASN A 31 -4.90 9.69 3.85
N ALA A 32 -4.22 10.71 4.37
CA ALA A 32 -4.66 11.35 5.61
C ALA A 32 -6.06 11.99 5.45
N GLU A 33 -6.72 12.18 6.57
CA GLU A 33 -8.10 12.62 6.69
C GLU A 33 -8.28 14.08 6.23
N ASP A 34 -8.49 14.27 4.93
CA ASP A 34 -8.98 15.53 4.37
C ASP A 34 -10.51 15.53 4.45
N LYS A 35 -11.07 16.68 4.82
CA LYS A 35 -12.51 16.90 5.05
C LYS A 35 -13.30 17.18 3.77
N THR A 36 -12.70 16.96 2.60
CA THR A 36 -13.38 17.09 1.30
C THR A 36 -14.56 16.10 1.20
N PRO A 37 -15.81 16.57 1.01
CA PRO A 37 -17.04 15.78 1.22
C PRO A 37 -17.37 14.76 0.13
N SER A 38 -16.54 14.60 -0.91
CA SER A 38 -16.77 13.66 -2.02
C SER A 38 -15.49 12.91 -2.40
N ARG A 39 -14.78 12.37 -1.40
CA ARG A 39 -13.63 11.51 -1.65
C ARG A 39 -14.08 10.10 -2.01
N LEU A 40 -13.72 9.65 -3.21
CA LEU A 40 -13.56 8.22 -3.47
C LEU A 40 -12.47 7.70 -2.51
N HIS A 41 -12.70 6.57 -1.87
CA HIS A 41 -11.66 5.88 -1.12
C HIS A 41 -10.52 5.49 -2.06
N LEU A 42 -9.27 5.48 -1.56
CA LEU A 42 -8.10 5.12 -2.39
C LEU A 42 -8.30 3.80 -3.14
N ASN A 43 -8.93 2.79 -2.54
CA ASN A 43 -9.23 1.54 -3.25
C ASN A 43 -10.17 1.78 -4.46
N GLN A 44 -11.15 2.67 -4.38
CA GLN A 44 -12.07 2.96 -5.49
C GLN A 44 -11.34 3.65 -6.65
N VAL A 45 -10.35 4.50 -6.35
CA VAL A 45 -9.48 5.11 -7.37
C VAL A 45 -8.61 4.04 -8.05
N LEU A 46 -8.01 3.15 -7.25
CA LEU A 46 -7.18 2.07 -7.77
C LEU A 46 -7.99 1.03 -8.55
N GLU A 47 -9.19 0.67 -8.09
CA GLU A 47 -10.14 -0.19 -8.81
C GLU A 47 -10.44 0.39 -10.19
N TYR A 48 -10.82 1.67 -10.24
CA TYR A 48 -11.10 2.35 -11.51
C TYR A 48 -9.89 2.37 -12.46
N LEU A 49 -8.70 2.67 -11.96
CA LEU A 49 -7.49 2.69 -12.78
C LEU A 49 -7.12 1.29 -13.31
N TRP A 50 -7.33 0.24 -12.51
CA TRP A 50 -7.11 -1.14 -12.94
C TRP A 50 -8.05 -1.55 -14.07
N GLU A 51 -9.35 -1.26 -13.91
CA GLU A 51 -10.38 -1.57 -14.90
C GLU A 51 -10.22 -0.75 -16.19
N ALA A 52 -9.77 0.51 -16.09
CA ALA A 52 -9.50 1.37 -17.24
C ALA A 52 -8.39 0.82 -18.16
N GLU A 53 -7.47 0.02 -17.61
CA GLU A 53 -6.41 -0.68 -18.35
C GLU A 53 -6.83 -2.11 -18.74
N GLU A 54 -8.14 -2.38 -18.83
CA GLU A 54 -8.72 -3.70 -19.14
C GLU A 54 -8.36 -4.80 -18.12
N GLY A 55 -7.95 -4.41 -16.91
CA GLY A 55 -7.69 -5.32 -15.82
C GLY A 55 -8.97 -5.78 -15.14
N GLU A 56 -9.21 -7.09 -15.08
CA GLU A 56 -10.25 -7.67 -14.23
C GLU A 56 -9.72 -7.78 -12.79
N LEU A 57 -10.47 -7.26 -11.80
CA LEU A 57 -10.02 -7.25 -10.39
C LEU A 57 -9.74 -8.66 -9.84
N GLU A 58 -10.49 -9.67 -10.28
CA GLU A 58 -10.27 -11.08 -9.92
C GLU A 58 -8.90 -11.61 -10.41
N GLN A 59 -8.32 -10.98 -11.43
CA GLN A 59 -7.01 -11.33 -11.96
C GLN A 59 -5.85 -10.59 -11.27
N LEU A 60 -6.13 -9.59 -10.43
CA LEU A 60 -5.09 -8.84 -9.72
C LEU A 60 -4.40 -9.73 -8.66
N LEU A 61 -3.09 -9.95 -8.82
CA LEU A 61 -2.33 -10.83 -7.92
C LEU A 61 -1.49 -10.08 -6.89
N TYR A 62 -1.10 -8.84 -7.18
CA TYR A 62 -0.21 -8.08 -6.31
C TYR A 62 -0.51 -6.59 -6.31
N ILE A 63 -0.46 -5.98 -5.11
CA ILE A 63 -0.47 -4.52 -4.93
C ILE A 63 0.84 -4.14 -4.26
N GLU A 64 1.65 -3.30 -4.90
CA GLU A 64 2.89 -2.78 -4.34
C GLU A 64 2.72 -1.29 -4.00
N TYR A 65 2.98 -0.94 -2.75
CA TYR A 65 3.08 0.44 -2.30
C TYR A 65 4.56 0.79 -2.18
N ALA A 66 4.94 1.85 -2.86
CA ALA A 66 6.29 2.40 -2.88
C ALA A 66 6.29 3.74 -2.16
N GLU A 67 7.36 4.01 -1.42
CA GLU A 67 7.55 5.30 -0.71
C GLU A 67 6.35 5.64 0.18
N ILE A 68 6.06 4.75 1.12
CA ILE A 68 4.94 4.86 2.05
C ILE A 68 5.13 6.11 2.92
N ASP A 69 4.40 7.19 2.63
CA ASP A 69 4.46 8.44 3.40
C ASP A 69 3.33 8.58 4.45
N ASN A 70 2.48 7.57 4.57
CA ASN A 70 1.45 7.54 5.61
C ASN A 70 2.05 7.16 6.98
N GLU A 71 2.08 8.13 7.91
CA GLU A 71 2.65 7.95 9.26
C GLU A 71 2.05 6.79 10.05
N ALA A 72 0.73 6.55 9.97
CA ALA A 72 0.11 5.44 10.68
C ALA A 72 0.59 4.08 10.18
N THR A 73 0.74 3.90 8.86
CA THR A 73 1.36 2.69 8.31
C THR A 73 2.85 2.62 8.66
N LYS A 74 3.62 3.72 8.59
CA LYS A 74 5.04 3.74 8.99
C LYS A 74 5.23 3.29 10.44
N VAL A 75 4.42 3.80 11.37
CA VAL A 75 4.45 3.42 12.79
C VAL A 75 4.18 1.93 12.96
N VAL A 76 3.20 1.36 12.25
CA VAL A 76 2.97 -0.09 12.26
C VAL A 76 4.19 -0.86 11.78
N LEU A 77 4.81 -0.45 10.67
CA LEU A 77 6.01 -1.09 10.13
C LEU A 77 7.18 -1.02 11.12
N GLN A 78 7.42 0.14 11.73
CA GLN A 78 8.44 0.33 12.76
C GLN A 78 8.20 -0.52 14.01
N ASN A 79 6.96 -0.61 14.49
CA ASN A 79 6.61 -1.45 15.64
C ASN A 79 6.89 -2.93 15.36
N ILE A 80 6.59 -3.42 14.15
CA ILE A 80 6.90 -4.79 13.74
C ILE A 80 8.40 -5.01 13.72
N ARG A 81 9.18 -4.06 13.18
CA ARG A 81 10.65 -4.12 13.16
C ARG A 81 11.19 -4.23 14.59
N THR A 82 10.71 -3.39 15.51
CA THR A 82 11.12 -3.40 16.93
C THR A 82 10.80 -4.75 17.59
N ARG A 83 9.57 -5.25 17.46
CA ARG A 83 9.17 -6.55 18.04
C ARG A 83 10.01 -7.71 17.53
N ARG A 84 10.37 -7.68 16.24
CA ARG A 84 11.16 -8.71 15.58
C ARG A 84 12.68 -8.46 15.64
N GLN A 85 13.12 -7.39 16.30
CA GLN A 85 14.52 -6.96 16.41
C GLN A 85 15.21 -6.84 15.03
N LEU A 86 14.50 -6.30 14.05
CA LEU A 86 14.99 -6.13 12.68
C LEU A 86 15.62 -4.76 12.48
N ALA A 87 16.76 -4.72 11.80
CA ALA A 87 17.34 -3.46 11.32
C ALA A 87 16.42 -2.80 10.28
N THR A 88 16.47 -1.47 10.16
CA THR A 88 15.65 -0.68 9.23
C THR A 88 15.79 -1.13 7.77
N THR A 89 16.95 -1.67 7.38
CA THR A 89 17.21 -2.13 6.01
C THR A 89 16.79 -3.57 5.75
N THR A 90 16.39 -4.30 6.78
CA THR A 90 16.03 -5.72 6.65
C THR A 90 14.58 -5.82 6.21
N GLY A 91 14.34 -6.33 5.00
CA GLY A 91 12.99 -6.66 4.56
C GLY A 91 12.40 -7.82 5.37
N PHE A 92 11.08 -7.85 5.51
CA PHE A 92 10.38 -8.91 6.23
C PHE A 92 9.07 -9.29 5.56
N LYS A 93 8.59 -10.49 5.86
CA LYS A 93 7.29 -10.98 5.37
C LYS A 93 6.38 -11.27 6.56
N VAL A 94 5.10 -10.93 6.41
CA VAL A 94 4.03 -11.25 7.34
C VAL A 94 2.95 -12.01 6.58
N LYS A 95 2.58 -13.19 7.08
CA LYS A 95 1.52 -14.05 6.54
C LYS A 95 0.44 -14.25 7.61
N PRO A 96 -0.79 -14.60 7.22
CA PRO A 96 -1.79 -15.10 8.16
C PRO A 96 -1.18 -16.25 8.99
N GLY A 97 -1.31 -16.16 10.32
CA GLY A 97 -0.88 -17.23 11.26
C GLY A 97 0.58 -17.23 11.71
N MET A 98 1.45 -16.34 11.23
CA MET A 98 2.86 -16.27 11.72
C MET A 98 2.97 -15.69 13.14
N THR A 99 2.36 -14.51 13.34
CA THR A 99 2.21 -13.82 14.62
C THR A 99 0.91 -13.03 14.49
N SER A 100 -0.09 -13.35 15.32
CA SER A 100 -1.41 -12.75 15.24
C SER A 100 -1.34 -11.22 15.32
N GLU A 101 -0.40 -10.68 16.11
CA GLU A 101 -0.27 -9.25 16.32
C GLU A 101 0.35 -8.47 15.15
N ASP A 102 1.31 -9.03 14.40
CA ASP A 102 1.89 -8.34 13.23
C ASP A 102 0.89 -8.31 12.08
N TRP A 103 0.20 -9.44 11.87
CA TRP A 103 -0.85 -9.54 10.87
C TRP A 103 -2.00 -8.59 11.20
N ALA A 104 -2.50 -8.61 12.44
CA ALA A 104 -3.59 -7.74 12.90
C ALA A 104 -3.23 -6.25 12.75
N ALA A 105 -2.00 -5.85 13.11
CA ALA A 105 -1.56 -4.47 12.97
C ALA A 105 -1.51 -4.04 11.49
N LEU A 106 -0.97 -4.89 10.61
CA LEU A 106 -0.87 -4.58 9.18
C LEU A 106 -2.24 -4.45 8.51
N VAL A 107 -3.15 -5.40 8.75
CA VAL A 107 -4.49 -5.33 8.14
C VAL A 107 -5.29 -4.11 8.63
N GLN A 108 -5.03 -3.64 9.85
CA GLN A 108 -5.69 -2.44 10.40
C GLN A 108 -5.03 -1.12 9.97
N SER A 109 -3.81 -1.17 9.43
CA SER A 109 -3.14 0.02 8.90
C SER A 109 -3.88 0.60 7.68
N PRO A 110 -3.75 1.91 7.39
CA PRO A 110 -4.43 2.51 6.25
C PRO A 110 -4.22 1.78 4.92
N PHE A 111 -2.97 1.46 4.54
CA PHE A 111 -2.71 0.68 3.31
C PHE A 111 -3.10 -0.80 3.41
N GLY A 112 -3.10 -1.38 4.62
CA GLY A 112 -3.68 -2.70 4.84
C GLY A 112 -5.17 -2.74 4.53
N LYS A 113 -5.93 -1.76 5.02
CA LYS A 113 -7.37 -1.62 4.76
C LYS A 113 -7.67 -1.41 3.28
N VAL A 114 -6.88 -0.59 2.58
CA VAL A 114 -7.01 -0.42 1.13
C VAL A 114 -6.82 -1.76 0.42
N SER A 115 -5.75 -2.48 0.76
CA SER A 115 -5.45 -3.78 0.15
C SER A 115 -6.52 -4.83 0.44
N GLN A 116 -7.11 -4.82 1.64
CA GLN A 116 -8.22 -5.71 1.98
C GLN A 116 -9.47 -5.41 1.15
N ARG A 117 -9.80 -4.12 0.94
CA ARG A 117 -10.94 -3.74 0.11
C ARG A 117 -10.72 -4.17 -1.33
N MET A 118 -9.56 -3.83 -1.91
CA MET A 118 -9.18 -4.27 -3.27
C MET A 118 -9.33 -5.80 -3.44
N ALA A 119 -8.78 -6.57 -2.49
CA ALA A 119 -8.88 -8.02 -2.51
C ALA A 119 -10.34 -8.51 -2.44
N THR A 120 -11.13 -7.92 -1.54
CA THR A 120 -12.54 -8.27 -1.34
C THR A 120 -13.37 -7.95 -2.59
N SER A 121 -13.14 -6.79 -3.22
CA SER A 121 -13.80 -6.38 -4.46
C SER A 121 -13.51 -7.36 -5.60
N GLY A 122 -12.28 -7.90 -5.66
CA GLY A 122 -11.89 -8.94 -6.63
C GLY A 122 -12.19 -10.38 -6.19
N GLY A 123 -13.02 -10.61 -5.17
CA GLY A 123 -13.39 -11.97 -4.74
C GLY A 123 -12.24 -12.79 -4.13
N THR A 124 -11.14 -12.15 -3.74
CA THR A 124 -9.92 -12.78 -3.21
C THR A 124 -9.61 -12.32 -1.78
N ALA A 125 -8.49 -12.81 -1.22
CA ALA A 125 -8.01 -12.44 0.09
C ALA A 125 -6.50 -12.15 0.07
N VAL A 126 -6.08 -11.20 0.91
CA VAL A 126 -4.66 -10.92 1.14
C VAL A 126 -3.99 -12.15 1.75
N LYS A 127 -2.96 -12.67 1.09
CA LYS A 127 -2.16 -13.84 1.52
C LYS A 127 -0.88 -13.47 2.23
N ALA A 128 -0.31 -12.30 1.96
CA ALA A 128 0.89 -11.83 2.62
C ALA A 128 1.10 -10.33 2.42
N PHE A 129 1.80 -9.75 3.39
CA PHE A 129 2.48 -8.47 3.30
C PHE A 129 3.99 -8.74 3.26
N LYS A 130 4.69 -8.19 2.28
CA LYS A 130 6.15 -8.24 2.18
C LYS A 130 6.66 -6.81 2.21
N VAL A 131 7.51 -6.51 3.17
CA VAL A 131 8.16 -5.21 3.30
C VAL A 131 9.57 -5.32 2.74
N GLU A 132 9.90 -4.44 1.81
CA GLU A 132 11.23 -4.34 1.22
C GLU A 132 11.82 -2.96 1.53
N SER A 133 13.12 -2.90 1.79
CA SER A 133 13.83 -1.64 1.91
C SER A 133 14.62 -1.44 0.61
N ARG A 134 14.11 -0.61 -0.31
CA ARG A 134 14.85 -0.24 -1.52
C ARG A 134 15.63 1.04 -1.25
N ARG A 135 16.90 1.07 -1.70
CA ARG A 135 17.68 2.31 -1.76
C ARG A 135 17.41 2.96 -3.11
N PHE A 136 16.69 4.09 -3.12
CA PHE A 136 16.79 5.04 -4.22
C PHE A 136 17.91 6.03 -3.90
N SER A 137 18.86 6.21 -4.81
CA SER A 137 19.93 7.23 -4.73
C SER A 137 19.94 8.04 -6.03
N PRO A 138 20.24 9.36 -6.00
CA PRO A 138 21.08 10.03 -5.01
C PRO A 138 20.48 11.34 -4.48
N THR A 139 19.51 11.27 -3.57
CA THR A 139 19.43 12.23 -2.46
C THR A 139 18.87 11.45 -1.28
N ILE A 140 19.59 11.44 -0.17
CA ILE A 140 19.44 10.46 0.91
C ILE A 140 18.04 10.54 1.51
N ASN A 141 17.20 9.56 1.20
CA ASN A 141 16.10 9.12 2.05
C ASN A 141 16.20 7.60 2.21
N LEU A 142 17.03 7.18 3.17
CA LEU A 142 17.23 5.76 3.53
C LEU A 142 16.06 5.18 4.35
N TRP A 143 14.90 5.83 4.35
CA TRP A 143 13.82 5.61 5.31
C TRP A 143 12.50 5.11 4.69
N ASN A 144 12.44 4.92 3.37
CA ASN A 144 11.19 4.60 2.68
C ASN A 144 11.02 3.08 2.53
N ASP A 145 10.10 2.53 3.32
CA ASP A 145 9.68 1.13 3.23
C ASP A 145 8.73 0.92 2.02
N TYR A 146 8.93 -0.18 1.30
CA TYR A 146 8.04 -0.68 0.26
C TYR A 146 7.18 -1.78 0.85
N LEU A 147 5.89 -1.84 0.50
CA LEU A 147 4.97 -2.89 0.93
C LEU A 147 4.33 -3.58 -0.28
N THR A 148 4.72 -4.81 -0.54
CA THR A 148 4.04 -5.68 -1.52
C THR A 148 3.02 -6.55 -0.84
N VAL A 149 1.79 -6.50 -1.32
CA VAL A 149 0.67 -7.32 -0.88
C VAL A 149 0.41 -8.39 -1.93
N LYS A 150 0.38 -9.66 -1.53
CA LYS A 150 0.02 -10.77 -2.41
C LYS A 150 -1.45 -11.13 -2.23
N LEU A 151 -2.19 -11.17 -3.32
CA LEU A 151 -3.56 -11.64 -3.43
C LEU A 151 -3.57 -13.09 -3.94
N GLY A 152 -4.69 -13.79 -3.75
CA GLY A 152 -4.81 -15.25 -3.88
C GLY A 152 -5.76 -15.72 -4.97
#